data_AF-A0A3B8MAH6-F1
#
_entry.id   AF-A0A3B8MAH6-F1
#
_cell.length_a   1.000
_cell.length_b   1.000
_cell.length_c   1.000
_cell.angle_alpha   90.00
_cell.angle_beta   90.00
_cell.angle_gamma   90.00
#
_symmetry.space_group_name_H-M   'P 1'
#
loop_
_entity.id
_entity.type
_entity.pdbx_description
1 polymer ?
#
loop_
_entity_poly.entity_id
_entity_poly.type
_entity_poly.pdbx_seq_one_letter_code
_entity_poly.pdbx_strand_id
1 'polypeptide(L)'
;MRGNLEALEQALAISDEAGVDEIVCLGDLVGYGADPAECIARICDRAAFVCAGNHDWAASRLIDTSNLSGMASEAIRWTKEALEDADLEWLEALPLAKRRGSVEFVHGSNHDPEQFPYIFGSPEAAFALKRIDADLVFVGYSDRAFVFAEDSGEIVQAEGETVVPEGRVLVNVGSVGQPRDGEP
;
A
#
# COMPACT_ATOMS: atom_id res chain seq x y z
N MET A 1 4.32 -0.80 -5.49
CA MET A 1 5.05 -0.76 -6.80
C MET A 1 6.48 -1.26 -6.67
N ARG A 2 7.14 -0.98 -5.54
CA ARG A 2 8.44 -1.54 -5.15
C ARG A 2 9.55 -1.22 -6.14
N GLY A 3 9.57 -0.05 -6.78
CA GLY A 3 10.62 0.41 -7.70
C GLY A 3 10.47 -0.06 -9.15
N ASN A 4 9.29 -0.56 -9.52
CA ASN A 4 8.97 -0.97 -10.89
C ASN A 4 8.31 0.19 -11.65
N LEU A 5 9.12 0.98 -12.36
CA LEU A 5 8.66 2.18 -13.06
C LEU A 5 7.72 1.83 -14.21
N GLU A 6 8.01 0.79 -15.00
CA GLU A 6 7.18 0.41 -16.13
C GLU A 6 5.76 0.03 -15.70
N ALA A 7 5.63 -0.73 -14.61
CA ALA A 7 4.32 -1.07 -14.06
C ALA A 7 3.58 0.16 -13.51
N LEU A 8 4.31 1.09 -12.88
CA LEU A 8 3.73 2.35 -12.44
C LEU A 8 3.21 3.19 -13.61
N GLU A 9 4.02 3.37 -14.66
CA GLU A 9 3.61 4.12 -15.86
C GLU A 9 2.37 3.52 -16.51
N GLN A 10 2.28 2.20 -16.60
CA GLN A 10 1.09 1.52 -17.13
C GLN A 10 -0.14 1.76 -16.24
N ALA A 11 0.00 1.64 -14.92
CA ALA A 11 -1.11 1.90 -14.00
C ALA A 11 -1.58 3.36 -14.06
N LEU A 12 -0.65 4.32 -14.20
CA LEU A 12 -0.96 5.74 -14.38
C LEU A 12 -1.67 5.99 -15.71
N ALA A 13 -1.22 5.36 -16.80
CA ALA A 13 -1.87 5.48 -18.11
C ALA A 13 -3.30 4.93 -18.10
N ILE A 14 -3.54 3.76 -17.48
CA ILE A 14 -4.88 3.21 -17.29
C ILE A 14 -5.76 4.17 -16.48
N SER A 15 -5.19 4.79 -15.44
CA SER A 15 -5.90 5.78 -14.62
C SER A 15 -6.27 7.03 -15.41
N ASP A 16 -5.38 7.48 -16.31
CA ASP A 16 -5.62 8.62 -17.20
C ASP A 16 -6.72 8.32 -18.23
N GLU A 17 -6.70 7.13 -18.83
CA GLU A 17 -7.74 6.66 -19.76
C GLU A 17 -9.10 6.53 -19.09
N ALA A 18 -9.12 6.10 -17.82
CA ALA A 18 -10.33 6.02 -17.02
C ALA A 18 -10.85 7.39 -16.55
N GLY A 19 -10.05 8.45 -16.65
CA GLY A 19 -10.41 9.80 -16.25
C GLY A 19 -10.62 9.96 -14.75
N VAL A 20 -9.79 9.30 -13.93
CA VAL A 20 -9.91 9.38 -12.47
C VAL A 20 -9.62 10.79 -11.96
N ASP A 21 -10.35 11.24 -10.94
CA ASP A 21 -10.15 12.56 -10.35
C ASP A 21 -8.92 12.62 -9.43
N GLU A 22 -8.63 11.53 -8.72
CA GLU A 22 -7.53 11.45 -7.75
C GLU A 22 -6.88 10.07 -7.73
N ILE A 23 -5.57 10.05 -7.50
CA ILE A 23 -4.77 8.84 -7.30
C ILE A 23 -4.27 8.82 -5.86
N VAL A 24 -4.38 7.67 -5.19
CA VAL A 24 -3.85 7.45 -3.84
C VAL A 24 -2.85 6.31 -3.88
N CYS A 25 -1.68 6.52 -3.26
CA CYS A 25 -0.67 5.48 -3.11
C CYS A 25 -0.65 4.97 -1.67
N LEU A 26 -0.77 3.66 -1.46
CA LEU A 26 -0.76 3.04 -0.13
C LEU A 26 0.63 2.63 0.36
N GLY A 27 1.69 2.97 -0.37
CA GLY A 27 3.08 2.71 0.04
C GLY A 27 3.77 1.59 -0.75
N ASP A 28 4.91 1.16 -0.23
CA ASP A 28 5.89 0.30 -0.89
C ASP A 28 6.20 0.85 -2.30
N LEU A 29 6.67 2.10 -2.33
CA LEU A 29 7.16 2.76 -3.53
C LEU A 29 8.47 2.13 -3.99
N VAL A 30 9.33 1.75 -3.03
CA VAL A 30 10.70 1.30 -3.27
C VAL A 30 10.96 -0.11 -2.75
N GLY A 31 12.17 -0.64 -2.97
CA GLY A 31 12.68 -1.79 -2.21
C GLY A 31 12.94 -3.09 -2.97
N TYR A 32 12.65 -3.21 -4.28
CA TYR A 32 13.08 -4.37 -5.11
C TYR A 32 13.46 -4.02 -6.55
N GLY A 33 12.68 -3.17 -7.21
CA GLY A 33 12.87 -2.73 -8.58
C GLY A 33 13.97 -1.70 -8.73
N ALA A 34 14.36 -1.46 -9.98
CA ALA A 34 15.58 -0.74 -10.34
C ALA A 34 15.41 0.79 -10.40
N ASP A 35 14.19 1.31 -10.26
CA ASP A 35 13.90 2.73 -10.52
C ASP A 35 13.18 3.39 -9.32
N PRO A 36 13.76 3.34 -8.09
CA PRO A 36 13.09 3.85 -6.89
C PRO A 36 12.91 5.38 -6.91
N ALA A 37 13.91 6.13 -7.40
CA ALA A 37 13.86 7.59 -7.47
C ALA A 37 12.80 8.07 -8.48
N GLU A 38 12.75 7.43 -9.64
CA GLU A 38 11.78 7.70 -10.69
C GLU A 38 10.35 7.39 -10.21
N CYS A 39 10.16 6.27 -9.50
CA CYS A 39 8.86 5.94 -8.90
C CYS A 39 8.41 7.02 -7.89
N ILE A 40 9.31 7.49 -7.03
CA ILE A 40 9.03 8.59 -6.09
C ILE A 40 8.63 9.85 -6.86
N ALA A 41 9.44 10.27 -7.84
CA ALA A 41 9.18 11.48 -8.61
C ALA A 41 7.81 11.44 -9.32
N ARG A 42 7.47 10.30 -9.94
CA ARG A 42 6.18 10.12 -10.62
C ARG A 42 5.01 10.13 -9.66
N ILE A 43 5.12 9.47 -8.49
CA ILE A 43 4.03 9.49 -7.50
C ILE A 43 3.87 10.86 -6.85
N CYS A 44 4.95 11.57 -6.57
CA CYS A 44 4.91 12.94 -6.05
C CYS A 44 4.14 13.89 -6.98
N ASP A 45 4.28 13.73 -8.30
CA ASP A 45 3.57 14.53 -9.29
C ASP A 45 2.09 14.15 -9.43
N ARG A 46 1.78 12.85 -9.32
CA ARG A 46 0.49 12.29 -9.77
C ARG A 46 -0.47 11.95 -8.64
N ALA A 47 0.02 11.57 -7.46
CA ALA A 47 -0.83 11.14 -6.36
C ALA A 47 -1.30 12.32 -5.49
N ALA A 48 -2.56 12.31 -5.11
CA ALA A 48 -3.12 13.28 -4.18
C ALA A 48 -2.52 13.14 -2.77
N PHE A 49 -2.12 11.92 -2.40
CA PHE A 49 -1.27 11.64 -1.24
C PHE A 49 -0.73 10.21 -1.28
N VAL A 50 0.21 9.97 -0.38
CA VAL A 50 0.93 8.71 -0.23
C VAL A 50 0.91 8.33 1.25
N CYS A 51 0.65 7.06 1.55
CA CYS A 51 0.91 6.46 2.85
C CYS A 51 2.23 5.70 2.80
N ALA A 52 2.94 5.65 3.93
CA ALA A 52 4.19 4.91 4.01
C ALA A 52 3.93 3.40 4.01
N GLY A 53 4.73 2.66 3.24
CA GLY A 53 4.85 1.22 3.37
C GLY A 53 6.06 0.79 4.20
N ASN A 54 6.16 -0.50 4.47
CA ASN A 54 7.26 -1.03 5.27
C ASN A 54 8.59 -0.99 4.51
N HIS A 55 8.59 -1.08 3.17
CA HIS A 55 9.81 -0.93 2.39
C HIS A 55 10.27 0.52 2.34
N ASP A 56 9.33 1.46 2.31
CA ASP A 56 9.62 2.89 2.36
C ASP A 56 10.30 3.25 3.69
N TRP A 57 9.73 2.77 4.80
CA TRP A 57 10.32 2.93 6.14
C TRP A 57 11.65 2.18 6.33
N ALA A 58 11.79 1.00 5.71
CA ALA A 58 13.05 0.27 5.71
C ALA A 58 14.15 1.04 4.95
N ALA A 59 13.80 1.68 3.82
CA ALA A 59 14.70 2.53 3.05
C ALA A 59 15.03 3.84 3.81
N SER A 60 14.05 4.49 4.43
CA SER A 60 14.22 5.76 5.16
C SER A 60 14.87 5.65 6.55
N ARG A 61 15.40 4.47 6.90
CA ARG A 61 16.12 4.19 8.18
C ARG A 61 15.23 4.20 9.43
N LEU A 62 13.91 4.22 9.28
CA LEU A 62 12.96 4.09 10.39
C LEU A 62 12.83 2.64 10.89
N ILE A 63 13.10 1.66 10.03
CA ILE A 63 13.16 0.24 10.40
C ILE A 63 14.61 -0.22 10.42
N ASP A 64 15.01 -0.87 11.51
CA ASP A 64 16.31 -1.53 11.59
C ASP A 64 16.35 -2.75 10.67
N THR A 65 17.14 -2.63 9.60
CA THR A 65 17.33 -3.68 8.61
C THR A 65 18.55 -4.57 8.89
N SER A 66 19.25 -4.37 10.01
CA SER A 66 20.47 -5.13 10.36
C SER A 66 20.22 -6.64 10.49
N ASN A 67 19.00 -7.01 10.89
CA ASN A 67 18.57 -8.41 11.04
C ASN A 67 17.95 -9.00 9.76
N LEU A 68 17.76 -8.19 8.70
CA LEU A 68 17.30 -8.71 7.42
C LEU A 68 18.43 -9.51 6.77
N SER A 69 18.09 -10.70 6.25
CA SER A 69 19.01 -11.55 5.51
C SER A 69 18.51 -11.83 4.10
N GLY A 70 19.42 -12.18 3.20
CA GLY A 70 19.10 -12.51 1.82
C GLY A 70 18.65 -11.32 0.99
N MET A 71 17.86 -11.62 -0.05
CA MET A 71 17.50 -10.68 -1.13
C MET A 71 16.82 -9.40 -0.63
N ALA A 72 15.98 -9.47 0.40
CA ALA A 72 15.31 -8.29 0.95
C ALA A 72 16.29 -7.28 1.58
N SER A 73 17.32 -7.77 2.26
CA SER A 73 18.36 -6.93 2.85
C SER A 73 19.22 -6.26 1.79
N GLU A 74 19.59 -7.01 0.75
CA GLU A 74 20.37 -6.50 -0.38
C GLU A 74 19.59 -5.45 -1.17
N ALA A 75 18.31 -5.72 -1.46
CA ALA A 75 17.47 -4.80 -2.20
C ALA A 75 17.23 -3.48 -1.46
N ILE A 76 16.96 -3.52 -0.15
CA ILE A 76 16.84 -2.29 0.66
C ILE A 76 18.18 -1.54 0.74
N ARG A 77 19.30 -2.24 0.90
CA ARG A 77 20.62 -1.60 0.92
C ARG A 77 20.91 -0.88 -0.39
N TRP A 78 20.70 -1.57 -1.51
CA TRP A 78 20.88 -0.99 -2.83
C TRP A 78 19.94 0.21 -3.06
N THR A 79 18.67 0.08 -2.67
CA THR A 79 17.67 1.16 -2.74
C THR A 79 18.16 2.40 -1.98
N LYS A 80 18.71 2.23 -0.77
CA LYS A 80 19.28 3.35 0.02
C LYS A 80 20.44 4.06 -0.68
N GLU A 81 21.25 3.32 -1.43
CA GLU A 81 22.39 3.85 -2.18
C GLU A 81 21.97 4.54 -3.48
N ALA A 82 20.82 4.15 -4.04
CA ALA A 82 20.25 4.71 -5.27
C ALA A 82 19.42 5.99 -5.05
N LEU A 83 19.08 6.33 -3.79
CA LEU A 83 18.24 7.47 -3.43
C LEU A 83 19.07 8.63 -2.88
N GLU A 84 18.62 9.86 -3.15
CA GLU A 84 19.21 11.06 -2.54
C GLU A 84 18.68 11.27 -1.11
N ASP A 85 19.38 12.08 -0.31
CA ASP A 85 18.94 12.38 1.07
C ASP A 85 17.53 13.00 1.08
N ALA A 86 17.19 13.82 0.08
CA ALA A 86 15.86 14.40 -0.06
C ALA A 86 14.75 13.34 -0.28
N ASP A 87 15.04 12.27 -1.02
CA ASP A 87 14.10 11.16 -1.22
C ASP A 87 13.91 10.39 0.10
N LEU A 88 15.00 10.12 0.82
CA LEU A 88 14.95 9.42 2.10
C LEU A 88 14.18 10.21 3.16
N GLU A 89 14.41 11.52 3.26
CA GLU A 89 13.68 12.44 4.13
C GLU A 89 12.19 12.49 3.76
N TRP A 90 11.87 12.49 2.47
CA TRP A 90 10.49 12.45 2.00
C TRP A 90 9.79 11.15 2.40
N LEU A 91 10.43 9.99 2.19
CA LEU A 91 9.91 8.69 2.60
C LEU A 91 9.72 8.60 4.12
N GLU A 92 10.64 9.18 4.91
CA GLU A 92 10.55 9.26 6.38
C GLU A 92 9.31 10.06 6.84
N ALA A 93 8.98 11.13 6.13
CA ALA A 93 7.88 12.02 6.47
C ALA A 93 6.49 11.50 6.08
N LEU A 94 6.42 10.38 5.33
CA LEU A 94 5.15 9.83 4.88
C LEU A 94 4.26 9.39 6.05
N PRO A 95 2.96 9.73 6.05
CA PRO A 95 2.04 9.28 7.08
C PRO A 95 1.77 7.78 6.95
N LEU A 96 1.69 7.08 8.07
CA LEU A 96 1.31 5.66 8.09
C LEU A 96 -0.14 5.41 7.63
N ALA A 97 -1.03 6.35 7.93
CA ALA A 97 -2.44 6.28 7.58
C ALA A 97 -2.98 7.67 7.26
N LYS A 98 -4.02 7.73 6.42
CA LYS A 98 -4.76 8.95 6.13
C LYS A 98 -6.25 8.67 6.15
N ARG A 99 -7.03 9.63 6.65
CA ARG A 99 -8.50 9.57 6.67
C ARG A 99 -9.10 10.73 5.88
N ARG A 100 -10.17 10.44 5.13
CA ARG A 100 -11.03 11.43 4.45
C ARG A 100 -12.48 11.04 4.67
N GLY A 101 -13.19 11.78 5.52
CA GLY A 101 -14.55 11.40 5.91
C GLY A 101 -14.58 10.03 6.58
N SER A 102 -15.45 9.13 6.11
CA SER A 102 -15.54 7.74 6.58
C SER A 102 -14.66 6.76 5.81
N VAL A 103 -13.63 7.25 5.09
CA VAL A 103 -12.68 6.44 4.34
C VAL A 103 -11.28 6.52 4.96
N GLU A 104 -10.68 5.37 5.24
CA GLU A 104 -9.29 5.24 5.71
C GLU A 104 -8.40 4.60 4.64
N PHE A 105 -7.14 5.03 4.59
CA PHE A 105 -6.07 4.54 3.74
C PHE A 105 -4.86 4.21 4.61
N VAL A 106 -4.34 2.99 4.54
CA VAL A 106 -3.18 2.51 5.31
C VAL A 106 -2.48 1.39 4.55
N HIS A 107 -1.17 1.20 4.71
CA HIS A 107 -0.44 0.14 3.97
C HIS A 107 -0.81 -1.28 4.42
N GLY A 108 -0.62 -1.58 5.71
CA GLY A 108 -0.88 -2.92 6.26
C GLY A 108 -2.26 -3.03 6.88
N SER A 109 -2.40 -2.52 8.11
CA SER A 109 -3.65 -2.48 8.86
C SER A 109 -3.67 -1.23 9.73
N ASN A 110 -4.86 -0.73 10.03
CA ASN A 110 -5.07 0.43 10.91
C ASN A 110 -4.82 0.11 12.39
N HIS A 111 -4.71 -1.17 12.76
CA HIS A 111 -4.22 -1.54 14.08
C HIS A 111 -2.71 -1.60 14.09
N ASP A 112 -2.08 -0.77 14.92
CA ASP A 112 -0.63 -0.68 15.09
C ASP A 112 0.09 -0.53 13.73
N PRO A 113 -0.27 0.52 12.95
CA PRO A 113 0.17 0.66 11.57
C PRO A 113 1.69 0.74 11.40
N GLU A 114 2.42 1.15 12.45
CA GLU A 114 3.89 1.16 12.51
C GLU A 114 4.52 -0.25 12.46
N GLN A 115 3.74 -1.29 12.77
CA GLN A 115 4.17 -2.69 12.66
C GLN A 115 3.81 -3.32 11.32
N PHE A 116 3.02 -2.63 10.48
CA PHE A 116 2.51 -3.12 9.21
C PHE A 116 1.93 -4.54 9.30
N PRO A 117 0.88 -4.81 10.12
CA PRO A 117 0.33 -6.15 10.18
C PRO A 117 -0.33 -6.53 8.86
N TYR A 118 -0.13 -7.78 8.43
CA TYR A 118 -0.84 -8.34 7.29
C TYR A 118 -2.32 -8.58 7.62
N ILE A 119 -3.17 -8.42 6.61
CA ILE A 119 -4.55 -8.92 6.61
C ILE A 119 -4.60 -10.08 5.61
N PHE A 120 -4.82 -11.29 6.11
CA PHE A 120 -4.87 -12.51 5.29
C PHE A 120 -6.27 -13.13 5.19
N GLY A 121 -7.19 -12.74 6.07
CA GLY A 121 -8.52 -13.33 6.16
C GLY A 121 -9.54 -12.43 6.84
N SER A 122 -10.77 -12.96 6.93
CA SER A 122 -11.88 -12.28 7.59
C SER A 122 -11.65 -11.98 9.08
N PRO A 123 -10.91 -12.77 9.89
CA PRO A 123 -10.67 -12.42 11.29
C PRO A 123 -9.85 -11.14 11.44
N GLU A 124 -8.77 -11.00 10.67
CA GLU A 124 -7.94 -9.79 10.67
C GLU A 124 -8.71 -8.59 10.12
N ALA A 125 -9.49 -8.77 9.05
CA ALA A 125 -10.31 -7.72 8.48
C ALA A 125 -11.42 -7.25 9.45
N ALA A 126 -12.10 -8.17 10.13
CA ALA A 126 -13.10 -7.84 11.15
C ALA A 126 -12.50 -7.07 12.32
N PHE A 127 -11.31 -7.46 12.73
CA PHE A 127 -10.60 -6.80 13.80
C PHE A 127 -10.13 -5.39 13.39
N ALA A 128 -9.59 -5.23 12.17
CA ALA A 128 -9.23 -3.94 11.59
C ALA A 128 -10.43 -2.98 11.55
N LEU A 129 -11.55 -3.44 10.99
CA LEU A 129 -12.80 -2.68 10.93
C LEU A 129 -13.29 -2.32 12.33
N LYS A 130 -13.47 -3.25 13.27
CA LYS A 130 -14.02 -2.96 14.61
C LYS A 130 -13.31 -1.84 15.40
N ARG A 131 -12.05 -1.55 15.09
CA ARG A 131 -11.23 -0.56 15.81
C ARG A 131 -11.25 0.83 15.20
N ILE A 132 -12.03 1.03 14.14
CA ILE A 132 -12.05 2.28 13.41
C ILE A 132 -13.46 2.74 13.10
N ASP A 133 -13.64 4.06 13.18
CA ASP A 133 -14.87 4.74 12.79
C ASP A 133 -14.75 5.16 11.31
N ALA A 134 -14.77 4.16 10.44
CA ALA A 134 -14.70 4.30 9.00
C ALA A 134 -15.54 3.18 8.34
N ASP A 135 -16.30 3.55 7.31
CA ASP A 135 -17.14 2.64 6.54
C ASP A 135 -16.32 1.91 5.48
N LEU A 136 -15.26 2.55 4.97
CA LEU A 136 -14.40 2.00 3.93
C LEU A 136 -12.93 2.11 4.34
N VAL A 137 -12.21 1.00 4.27
CA VAL A 137 -10.77 0.95 4.59
C VAL A 137 -10.02 0.36 3.40
N PHE A 138 -9.09 1.12 2.85
CA PHE A 138 -8.17 0.66 1.82
C PHE A 138 -6.85 0.22 2.45
N VAL A 139 -6.41 -0.98 2.10
CA VAL A 139 -5.15 -1.60 2.51
C VAL A 139 -4.35 -2.09 1.31
N GLY A 140 -3.08 -2.41 1.53
CA GLY A 140 -2.17 -3.01 0.56
C GLY A 140 -1.38 -4.16 1.18
N TYR A 141 -0.06 -4.11 1.02
CA TYR A 141 0.95 -4.96 1.65
C TYR A 141 0.97 -6.47 1.32
N SER A 142 -0.18 -7.14 1.22
CA SER A 142 -0.27 -8.58 0.95
C SER A 142 0.07 -8.97 -0.50
N ASP A 143 0.18 -7.97 -1.38
CA ASP A 143 0.32 -8.11 -2.83
C ASP A 143 -0.82 -8.92 -3.50
N ARG A 144 -1.98 -9.06 -2.84
CA ARG A 144 -3.17 -9.75 -3.35
C ARG A 144 -4.41 -8.87 -3.25
N ALA A 145 -5.15 -8.74 -4.35
CA ALA A 145 -6.43 -8.03 -4.33
C ALA A 145 -7.50 -8.87 -3.63
N PHE A 146 -8.24 -8.26 -2.71
CA PHE A 146 -9.40 -8.88 -2.06
C PHE A 146 -10.34 -7.83 -1.48
N VAL A 147 -11.59 -8.22 -1.25
CA VAL A 147 -12.60 -7.41 -0.58
C VAL A 147 -13.20 -8.20 0.56
N PHE A 148 -13.26 -7.57 1.73
CA PHE A 148 -14.04 -8.04 2.87
C PHE A 148 -15.16 -7.06 3.14
N ALA A 149 -16.37 -7.56 3.36
CA ALA A 149 -17.54 -6.75 3.59
C ALA A 149 -18.37 -7.29 4.75
N GLU A 150 -19.09 -6.39 5.40
CA GLU A 150 -20.10 -6.74 6.39
C GLU A 150 -21.34 -7.34 5.71
N ASP A 151 -21.69 -8.56 6.10
CA ASP A 151 -22.94 -9.23 5.77
C ASP A 151 -23.58 -9.74 7.06
N SER A 152 -24.79 -9.28 7.35
CA SER A 152 -25.58 -9.73 8.49
C SER A 152 -24.84 -9.62 9.85
N GLY A 153 -23.93 -8.65 9.98
CA GLY A 153 -23.12 -8.38 11.18
C GLY A 153 -21.82 -9.17 11.27
N GLU A 154 -21.47 -9.96 10.25
CA GLU A 154 -20.20 -10.67 10.14
C GLU A 154 -19.37 -10.12 8.97
N ILE A 155 -18.05 -10.18 9.08
CA ILE A 155 -17.16 -9.82 7.96
C ILE A 155 -16.86 -11.07 7.15
N VAL A 156 -17.22 -11.03 5.87
CA VAL A 156 -17.05 -12.13 4.92
C VAL A 156 -16.27 -11.67 3.71
N GLN A 157 -15.58 -12.60 3.03
CA GLN A 157 -14.89 -12.29 1.79
C GLN A 157 -15.92 -12.14 0.67
N ALA A 158 -15.89 -11.03 -0.05
CA ALA A 158 -16.71 -10.83 -1.24
C ALA A 158 -16.01 -11.42 -2.48
N GLU A 159 -16.79 -11.96 -3.41
CA GLU A 159 -16.30 -12.54 -4.67
C GLU A 159 -16.61 -11.64 -5.87
N GLY A 160 -15.65 -11.52 -6.80
CA GLY A 160 -15.82 -10.81 -8.07
C GLY A 160 -15.91 -9.28 -7.95
N GLU A 161 -16.49 -8.65 -8.97
CA GLU A 161 -16.81 -7.22 -8.94
C GLU A 161 -17.81 -6.95 -7.81
N THR A 162 -17.34 -6.27 -6.78
CA THR A 162 -18.13 -5.97 -5.59
C THR A 162 -18.62 -4.54 -5.65
N VAL A 163 -19.94 -4.35 -5.71
CA VAL A 163 -20.55 -3.06 -5.35
C VAL A 163 -20.41 -2.94 -3.84
N VAL A 164 -19.80 -1.86 -3.35
CA VAL A 164 -19.63 -1.56 -1.92
C VAL A 164 -20.98 -1.80 -1.22
N PRO A 165 -21.14 -2.88 -0.42
CA PRO A 165 -22.43 -3.21 0.17
C PRO A 165 -22.84 -2.20 1.23
N GLU A 166 -24.12 -2.24 1.63
CA GLU A 166 -24.57 -1.50 2.82
C GLU A 166 -23.86 -2.05 4.06
N GLY A 167 -22.91 -1.29 4.60
CA GLY A 167 -22.12 -1.71 5.76
C GLY A 167 -20.64 -1.38 5.60
N ARG A 168 -19.82 -2.00 6.43
CA ARG A 168 -18.38 -1.71 6.49
C ARG A 168 -17.59 -2.59 5.55
N VAL A 169 -16.61 -2.01 4.86
CA VAL A 169 -15.86 -2.65 3.79
C VAL A 169 -14.37 -2.40 3.94
N LEU A 170 -13.58 -3.44 3.71
CA LEU A 170 -12.14 -3.39 3.62
C LEU A 170 -11.69 -3.91 2.26
N VAL A 171 -10.89 -3.10 1.55
CA VAL A 171 -10.41 -3.40 0.20
C VAL A 171 -8.89 -3.46 0.23
N ASN A 172 -8.33 -4.59 -0.17
CA ASN A 172 -6.92 -4.67 -0.54
C ASN A 172 -6.78 -4.42 -2.03
N VAL A 173 -6.01 -3.39 -2.40
CA VAL A 173 -5.84 -2.97 -3.80
C VAL A 173 -4.84 -3.82 -4.58
N GLY A 174 -4.21 -4.82 -3.94
CA GLY A 174 -3.17 -5.64 -4.56
C GLY A 174 -1.86 -4.87 -4.73
N SER A 175 -1.08 -5.25 -5.75
CA SER A 175 0.24 -4.66 -6.01
C SER A 175 0.44 -4.37 -7.48
N VAL A 176 0.76 -3.12 -7.80
CA VAL A 176 1.06 -2.68 -9.17
C VAL A 176 2.32 -3.35 -9.72
N GLY A 177 3.38 -3.46 -8.92
CA GLY A 177 4.72 -3.81 -9.43
C GLY A 177 5.22 -5.19 -9.03
N GLN A 178 4.50 -5.90 -8.15
CA GLN A 178 4.85 -7.25 -7.69
C GLN A 178 3.59 -8.01 -7.25
N PRO A 179 2.65 -8.31 -8.17
CA PRO A 179 1.46 -9.11 -7.83
C PRO A 179 1.87 -10.51 -7.35
N ARG A 180 1.15 -11.06 -6.36
CA ARG A 180 1.35 -12.40 -5.79
C ARG A 180 0.12 -13.30 -5.90
N ASP A 181 -0.80 -12.95 -6.78
CA ASP A 181 -2.00 -13.72 -7.12
C ASP A 181 -1.77 -14.76 -8.24
N GLY A 182 -0.59 -14.74 -8.86
CA GLY A 182 -0.23 -15.68 -9.93
C GLY A 182 -0.61 -15.19 -11.33
N GLU A 183 -1.15 -13.98 -11.45
CA GLU A 183 -1.37 -13.31 -12.73
C GLU A 183 -0.47 -12.05 -12.81
N PRO A 184 0.47 -11.99 -13.78
CA PRO A 184 1.39 -10.87 -13.91
C PRO A 184 0.75 -9.60 -14.47
#